data_AF-A0A932A625-F1
#
_entry.id   AF-A0A932A625-F1
#
_cell.length_a   1.000
_cell.length_b   1.000
_cell.length_c   1.000
_cell.angle_alpha   90.00
_cell.angle_beta   90.00
_cell.angle_gamma   90.00
#
_symmetry.space_group_name_H-M   'P 1'
#
loop_
_entity.id
_entity.type
_entity.pdbx_description
1 polymer ?
#
loop_
_entity_poly.entity_id
_entity_poly.type
_entity_poly.pdbx_seq_one_letter_code
_entity_poly.pdbx_strand_id
1 'polypeptide(L)' 'MMLSFALLLGLTLIGLSALLGRIKPDARKLSPYECGVPPSGSPRNRFSVKFYLIAIFFLIFDIEIAFLFPWALIV' A
#
# COMPACT_ATOMS: atom_id res chain seq x y z
N MET A 1 1.83 21.72 10.68
CA MET A 1 0.71 21.69 11.64
C MET A 1 -0.43 20.76 11.18
N MET A 2 -1.00 20.93 9.98
CA MET A 2 -2.02 20.01 9.44
C MET A 2 -1.55 18.55 9.30
N LEU A 3 -0.34 18.32 8.79
CA LEU A 3 0.22 16.96 8.63
C LEU A 3 0.32 16.23 9.98
N SER A 4 0.84 16.92 11.01
CA SER A 4 0.98 16.40 12.36
C SER A 4 -0.37 16.04 12.97
N PHE A 5 -1.38 16.90 12.77
CA PHE A 5 -2.73 16.64 13.24
C PHE A 5 -3.37 15.42 12.56
N ALA A 6 -3.24 15.29 11.24
CA ALA A 6 -3.76 14.15 10.48
C ALA A 6 -3.13 12.81 10.93
N LEU A 7 -1.81 12.80 11.12
CA LEU A 7 -1.09 11.63 11.64
C LEU A 7 -1.57 11.25 13.04
N LEU A 8 -1.67 12.23 13.93
CA LEU A 8 -2.07 11.99 15.32
C LEU A 8 -3.51 11.47 15.40
N LEU A 9 -4.42 12.06 14.63
CA LEU A 9 -5.81 11.59 14.54
C LEU A 9 -5.91 10.17 13.96
N GLY A 10 -5.17 9.86 12.90
CA GLY A 10 -5.18 8.53 12.30
C GLY A 10 -4.70 7.46 13.28
N LEU A 11 -3.61 7.73 13.99
CA LEU A 11 -3.06 6.80 14.99
C LEU A 11 -3.99 6.62 16.18
N THR A 12 -4.62 7.68 16.69
CA THR A 12 -5.55 7.57 17.82
C THR A 12 -6.79 6.77 17.45
N LEU A 13 -7.35 6.97 16.25
CA LEU A 13 -8.51 6.19 15.79
C LEU A 13 -8.20 4.70 15.64
N ILE A 14 -7.03 4.37 15.07
CA ILE A 14 -6.58 2.97 14.98
C ILE A 14 -6.38 2.38 16.39
N GLY A 15 -5.75 3.14 17.29
CA GLY A 15 -5.53 2.73 18.68
C GLY A 15 -6.83 2.50 19.46
N LEU A 16 -7.80 3.42 19.33
CA LEU A 16 -9.13 3.26 19.94
C LEU A 16 -9.87 2.05 19.35
N SER A 17 -9.84 1.85 18.03
CA SER A 17 -10.47 0.70 17.38
C SER A 17 -9.92 -0.63 17.91
N ALA A 18 -8.60 -0.72 18.10
CA ALA A 18 -7.95 -1.91 18.64
C ALA A 18 -8.26 -2.14 20.14
N LEU A 19 -8.37 -1.06 20.93
CA LEU A 19 -8.61 -1.15 22.38
C LEU A 19 -10.09 -1.42 22.73
N LEU A 20 -11.03 -0.75 22.04
CA LEU A 20 -12.47 -0.88 22.27
C LEU A 20 -13.09 -2.02 21.47
N GLY A 21 -12.44 -2.47 20.39
CA GLY A 21 -12.95 -3.52 19.51
C GLY A 21 -12.97 -4.90 20.16
N ARG A 22 -14.08 -5.64 20.00
CA ARG A 22 -14.18 -7.02 20.49
C ARG A 22 -13.50 -7.98 19.51
N ILE A 23 -12.27 -8.39 19.83
CA ILE A 23 -11.50 -9.33 19.01
C ILE A 23 -11.89 -10.78 19.37
N LYS A 24 -12.39 -11.54 18.39
CA LYS A 24 -12.68 -12.99 18.51
C LYS A 24 -11.96 -13.74 17.38
N PRO A 25 -10.66 -14.05 17.56
CA PRO A 25 -9.88 -14.71 16.52
C PRO A 25 -10.39 -16.14 16.33
N ASP A 26 -10.49 -16.55 15.07
CA ASP A 26 -10.86 -17.90 14.68
C ASP A 26 -10.04 -18.25 13.43
N ALA A 27 -9.62 -19.50 13.29
CA ALA A 27 -8.71 -19.93 12.22
C ALA A 27 -9.28 -19.60 10.83
N ARG A 28 -10.61 -19.73 10.66
CA ARG A 28 -11.31 -19.38 9.42
C ARG A 28 -11.43 -17.86 9.18
N LYS A 29 -11.49 -17.05 10.24
CA LYS A 29 -11.49 -15.58 10.11
C LYS A 29 -10.11 -15.01 9.79
N LEU A 30 -9.06 -15.74 10.19
CA LEU A 30 -7.67 -15.38 9.97
C LEU A 30 -7.13 -15.92 8.63
N SER A 31 -7.83 -16.86 7.98
CA SER A 31 -7.44 -17.36 6.65
C SER A 31 -7.77 -16.36 5.53
N PRO A 32 -6.96 -16.29 4.46
CA PRO A 32 -7.28 -15.49 3.28
C PRO A 32 -8.66 -15.80 2.70
N TYR A 33 -9.36 -14.76 2.25
CA TYR A 33 -10.68 -14.90 1.63
C TYR A 33 -10.56 -15.21 0.13
N GLU A 34 -10.98 -16.41 -0.28
CA GLU A 34 -11.09 -16.82 -1.70
C GLU A 34 -12.54 -17.26 -2.02
N CYS A 35 -13.52 -16.39 -1.78
CA CYS A 35 -14.94 -16.63 -2.11
C CYS A 35 -15.54 -17.93 -1.53
N GLY A 36 -15.09 -18.34 -0.34
CA GLY A 36 -15.55 -19.56 0.33
C GLY A 36 -14.77 -20.83 -0.06
N VAL A 37 -13.80 -20.72 -0.96
CA VAL A 37 -12.87 -21.80 -1.31
C VAL A 37 -11.67 -21.76 -0.35
N PRO A 38 -11.11 -22.91 0.07
CA PRO A 38 -9.86 -22.92 0.83
C PRO A 38 -8.73 -22.32 -0.02
N PRO A 39 -7.87 -21.48 0.59
CA PRO A 39 -6.84 -20.75 -0.15
C PRO A 39 -5.91 -21.70 -0.89
N SER A 40 -5.76 -21.48 -2.18
CA SER A 40 -4.95 -22.34 -3.06
C SER A 40 -3.59 -21.71 -3.34
N GLY A 41 -2.55 -22.28 -2.73
CA GLY A 41 -1.17 -21.85 -2.94
C GLY A 41 -0.82 -20.51 -2.28
N SER A 42 0.26 -19.88 -2.77
CA SER A 42 0.71 -18.58 -2.26
C SER A 42 0.08 -17.45 -3.08
N PRO A 43 -0.46 -16.39 -2.43
CA PRO A 43 -0.92 -15.18 -3.12
C PRO A 43 0.19 -14.49 -3.93
N ARG A 44 1.47 -14.78 -3.61
CA ARG A 44 2.65 -14.23 -4.30
C ARG A 44 2.97 -15.09 -5.52
N ASN A 45 2.08 -15.08 -6.51
CA ASN A 45 2.34 -15.71 -7.79
C ASN A 45 3.09 -14.75 -8.74
N ARG A 46 3.68 -15.31 -9.80
CA ARG A 46 4.26 -14.52 -10.89
C ARG A 46 3.14 -13.81 -11.64
N PHE A 47 3.06 -12.49 -11.47
CA PHE A 47 2.25 -11.63 -12.30
C PHE A 47 2.88 -11.46 -13.69
N SER A 48 2.07 -11.09 -14.68
CA SER A 48 2.55 -10.83 -16.04
C SER A 48 3.70 -9.82 -16.04
N VAL A 49 4.72 -10.06 -16.88
CA VAL A 49 5.90 -9.17 -17.01
C VAL A 49 5.51 -7.73 -17.37
N LYS A 50 4.34 -7.53 -18.00
CA LYS A 50 3.80 -6.21 -18.35
C LYS A 50 3.73 -5.25 -17.16
N PHE A 51 3.42 -5.74 -15.95
CA PHE A 51 3.37 -4.90 -14.75
C PHE A 51 4.75 -4.40 -14.32
N TYR A 52 5.79 -5.21 -14.53
CA TYR A 52 7.17 -4.82 -14.25
C TYR A 52 7.67 -3.76 -15.23
N LEU A 53 7.30 -3.87 -16.51
CA LEU A 53 7.64 -2.85 -17.51
C LEU A 53 7.07 -1.48 -17.11
N ILE A 54 5.81 -1.42 -16.66
CA ILE A 54 5.19 -0.17 -16.17
C ILE A 54 5.98 0.41 -14.99
N ALA A 55 6.41 -0.43 -14.03
CA ALA A 55 7.21 0.03 -12.88
C ALA A 55 8.59 0.57 -13.30
N ILE A 56 9.26 -0.08 -14.24
CA ILE A 56 10.56 0.38 -14.78
C ILE A 56 10.38 1.70 -15.53
N PHE A 57 9.34 1.83 -16.36
CA PHE A 57 9.03 3.09 -17.04
C PHE A 57 8.75 4.21 -16.04
N PHE A 58 7.94 3.96 -14.99
CA PHE A 58 7.71 4.94 -13.93
C PHE A 58 9.02 5.41 -13.30
N LEU A 59 9.93 4.47 -12.98
CA LEU A 59 11.23 4.81 -12.39
C LEU A 59 12.09 5.66 -13.32
N ILE A 60 12.13 5.34 -14.62
CA ILE A 60 12.89 6.14 -15.60
C ILE A 60 12.29 7.55 -15.73
N PHE A 61 10.98 7.67 -15.87
CA PHE A 61 10.32 8.98 -16.01
C PHE A 61 10.43 9.83 -14.75
N ASP A 62 10.36 9.24 -13.55
CA ASP A 62 10.53 9.98 -12.30
C ASP A 62 11.95 10.57 -12.18
N ILE A 63 12.96 9.79 -12.61
CA ILE A 63 14.36 10.27 -12.70
C ILE A 63 14.48 11.41 -13.73
N GLU A 64 13.88 11.27 -14.91
CA GLU A 64 13.89 12.32 -15.93
C GLU A 64 13.26 13.62 -15.41
N ILE A 65 12.12 13.54 -14.71
CA ILE A 65 11.46 14.69 -14.10
C ILE A 65 12.37 15.35 -13.06
N ALA A 66 13.10 14.57 -12.25
CA ALA A 66 14.04 15.11 -11.28
C ALA A 66 15.16 15.94 -11.93
N PHE A 67 15.57 15.62 -13.17
CA PHE A 67 16.53 16.41 -13.95
C PHE A 67 15.89 17.58 -14.70
N LEU A 68 14.67 17.42 -15.20
CA LEU A 68 13.94 18.47 -15.88
C LEU A 68 13.49 19.58 -14.92
N PHE A 69 13.24 19.26 -13.65
CA PHE A 69 12.72 20.22 -12.67
C PHE A 69 13.70 21.39 -12.40
N PRO A 70 15.00 21.18 -12.12
CA PRO A 70 15.96 22.28 -12.02
C PRO A 70 16.10 23.08 -13.32
N TRP A 71 16.12 22.40 -14.48
CA TRP A 71 16.19 23.08 -15.78
C TRP A 71 14.99 24.02 -15.99
N ALA A 72 13.78 23.56 -15.68
CA ALA A 72 12.54 24.33 -15.80
C ALA A 72 12.39 25.48 -14.79
N LEU A 73 13.18 25.48 -13.69
CA LEU A 73 13.20 26.58 -12.72
C LEU A 73 14.22 27.67 -13.05
N ILE A 74 15.26 27.32 -13.81
CA ILE A 74 16.36 28.23 -14.15
C ILE A 74 16.13 28.90 -15.52
N VAL A 75 15.47 28.20 -16.44
CA VAL A 75 14.93 28.78 -17.70
C VAL A 75 13.63 29.50 -17.42
#